data_AF-A0A8J8J378-F1
#
_entry.id   AF-A0A8J8J378-F1
#
_cell.length_a   1.000
_cell.length_b   1.000
_cell.length_c   1.000
_cell.angle_alpha   90.00
_cell.angle_beta   90.00
_cell.angle_gamma   90.00
#
_symmetry.space_group_name_H-M   'P 1'
#
loop_
_entity.id
_entity.type
_entity.pdbx_description
1 polymer ?
#
loop_
_entity_poly.entity_id
_entity_poly.type
_entity_poly.pdbx_seq_one_letter_code
_entity_poly.pdbx_strand_id
1 'polypeptide(L)'
;MDELRRAVLNVIRKIRSHRELYVKNEEAVKQHLIGEIFQALGWDWNNPEEVRPEERTEDGRADYALILNGGVFAYVEAKNLGVNIIKREEPLRQLARYCFNSGVRYGILTNGAMWIAVKAFEEGSRLRDRVLLTVNIEEEPVEKAVLKLSILSKSRIEDIERLSSLLRAMELSFTGLKREGYPEEMLIEYLTSKEGSNTVPVEELTGDETPKAAYVYDSGWKLLPLPEKSIKGVLLAVLLYMERRAQGYQREEIRKAYEHLRTMPLNPKTALEILRKLEEEEKLRISVEL
;
A
#
# COMPACT_ATOMS: atom_id res chain seq x y z
N MET A 1 4.95 -1.72 -7.38
CA MET A 1 4.91 -0.98 -6.09
C MET A 1 6.25 -0.33 -5.76
N ASP A 2 7.38 -1.05 -5.85
CA ASP A 2 8.70 -0.47 -5.54
C ASP A 2 9.13 0.67 -6.47
N GLU A 3 8.76 0.62 -7.74
CA GLU A 3 8.98 1.70 -8.70
C GLU A 3 8.20 2.97 -8.30
N LEU A 4 6.89 2.85 -8.05
CA LEU A 4 6.07 3.94 -7.52
C LEU A 4 6.62 4.50 -6.22
N ARG A 5 7.09 3.64 -5.30
CA ARG A 5 7.73 4.09 -4.06
C ARG A 5 8.97 4.93 -4.31
N ARG A 6 9.83 4.51 -5.24
CA ARG A 6 11.02 5.28 -5.64
C ARG A 6 10.64 6.62 -6.28
N ALA A 7 9.66 6.63 -7.16
CA ALA A 7 9.15 7.85 -7.81
C ALA A 7 8.58 8.84 -6.77
N VAL A 8 7.73 8.39 -5.84
CA VAL A 8 7.21 9.25 -4.75
C VAL A 8 8.34 9.87 -3.94
N LEU A 9 9.34 9.07 -3.53
CA LEU A 9 10.50 9.59 -2.79
C LEU A 9 11.32 10.60 -3.60
N ASN A 10 11.52 10.36 -4.90
CA ASN A 10 12.22 11.29 -5.78
C ASN A 10 11.47 12.60 -5.95
N VAL A 11 10.15 12.55 -6.16
CA VAL A 11 9.29 13.72 -6.27
C VAL A 11 9.33 14.55 -4.97
N ILE A 12 9.27 13.91 -3.80
CA ILE A 12 9.44 14.60 -2.50
C ILE A 12 10.80 15.29 -2.43
N ARG A 13 11.90 14.63 -2.85
CA ARG A 13 13.24 15.23 -2.88
C ARG A 13 13.28 16.44 -3.82
N LYS A 14 12.75 16.31 -5.04
CA LYS A 14 12.66 17.42 -6.01
C LYS A 14 11.92 18.60 -5.42
N ILE A 15 10.73 18.38 -4.84
CA ILE A 15 9.94 19.43 -4.20
C ILE A 15 10.75 20.14 -3.12
N ARG A 16 11.45 19.41 -2.25
CA ARG A 16 12.28 20.01 -1.19
C ARG A 16 13.44 20.83 -1.74
N SER A 17 14.15 20.31 -2.74
CA SER A 17 15.34 20.96 -3.31
C SER A 17 15.00 22.15 -4.22
N HIS A 18 13.83 22.18 -4.84
CA HIS A 18 13.47 23.18 -5.86
C HIS A 18 12.07 23.77 -5.65
N ARG A 19 11.62 23.90 -4.40
CA ARG A 19 10.26 24.37 -4.07
C ARG A 19 9.89 25.69 -4.76
N GLU A 20 10.82 26.65 -4.79
CA GLU A 20 10.59 27.97 -5.40
C GLU A 20 10.23 27.92 -6.88
N LEU A 21 10.78 26.95 -7.61
CA LEU A 21 10.42 26.70 -9.01
C LEU A 21 8.97 26.18 -9.09
N TYR A 22 8.66 25.13 -8.34
CA TYR A 22 7.38 24.44 -8.44
C TYR A 22 6.19 25.27 -7.94
N VAL A 23 6.39 26.18 -6.99
CA VAL A 23 5.30 27.06 -6.52
C VAL A 23 4.91 28.14 -7.52
N LYS A 24 5.75 28.39 -8.55
CA LYS A 24 5.50 29.43 -9.57
C LYS A 24 5.30 28.87 -10.97
N ASN A 25 5.83 27.67 -11.25
CA ASN A 25 5.86 27.11 -12.59
C ASN A 25 5.05 25.81 -12.65
N GLU A 26 3.84 25.90 -13.20
CA GLU A 26 2.94 24.76 -13.41
C GLU A 26 3.51 23.76 -14.43
N GLU A 27 4.20 24.23 -15.47
CA GLU A 27 4.81 23.36 -16.47
C GLU A 27 5.94 22.52 -15.88
N ALA A 28 6.76 23.10 -14.99
CA ALA A 28 7.77 22.35 -14.24
C ALA A 28 7.14 21.28 -13.34
N VAL A 29 5.97 21.55 -12.74
CA VAL A 29 5.23 20.55 -11.96
C VAL A 29 4.75 19.40 -12.86
N LYS A 30 4.16 19.73 -14.01
CA LYS A 30 3.70 18.76 -15.01
C LYS A 30 4.84 17.83 -15.45
N GLN A 31 5.96 18.39 -15.88
CA GLN A 31 7.07 17.63 -16.44
C GLN A 31 7.89 16.88 -15.38
N HIS A 32 8.23 17.53 -14.26
CA HIS A 32 9.20 16.97 -13.32
C HIS A 32 8.58 16.12 -12.22
N LEU A 33 7.31 16.37 -11.86
CA LEU A 33 6.65 15.74 -10.72
C LEU A 33 5.53 14.80 -11.19
N ILE A 34 4.57 15.32 -11.94
CA ILE A 34 3.39 14.57 -12.38
C ILE A 34 3.79 13.44 -13.34
N GLY A 35 4.60 13.75 -14.36
CA GLY A 35 5.08 12.76 -15.32
C GLY A 35 5.84 11.59 -14.69
N GLU A 36 6.71 11.85 -13.70
CA GLU A 36 7.46 10.79 -13.00
C GLU A 36 6.52 9.84 -12.24
N ILE A 37 5.48 10.37 -11.58
CA ILE A 37 4.48 9.54 -10.89
C ILE A 37 3.67 8.72 -11.90
N PHE A 38 3.18 9.32 -12.99
CA PHE A 38 2.40 8.60 -13.99
C PHE A 38 3.19 7.50 -14.70
N GLN A 39 4.47 7.74 -15.03
CA GLN A 39 5.37 6.69 -15.54
C GLN A 39 5.46 5.52 -14.56
N ALA A 40 5.70 5.79 -13.28
CA ALA A 40 5.79 4.77 -12.25
C ALA A 40 4.44 4.07 -11.93
N LEU A 41 3.32 4.68 -12.35
CA LEU A 41 1.97 4.11 -12.32
C LEU A 41 1.67 3.23 -13.55
N GLY A 42 2.64 3.07 -14.46
CA GLY A 42 2.54 2.22 -15.65
C GLY A 42 1.83 2.88 -16.82
N TRP A 43 1.70 4.20 -16.82
CA TRP A 43 1.27 4.96 -18.00
C TRP A 43 2.48 5.32 -18.84
N ASP A 44 2.44 4.99 -20.13
CA ASP A 44 3.46 5.49 -21.05
C ASP A 44 3.21 6.98 -21.36
N TRP A 45 3.91 7.84 -20.62
CA TRP A 45 3.77 9.29 -20.67
C TRP A 45 4.06 9.90 -22.06
N ASN A 46 4.80 9.18 -22.91
CA ASN A 46 5.14 9.65 -24.26
C ASN A 46 4.27 8.99 -25.35
N ASN A 47 3.35 8.09 -24.98
CA ASN A 47 2.47 7.41 -25.91
C ASN A 47 1.11 8.14 -26.01
N PRO A 48 0.75 8.74 -27.16
CA PRO A 48 -0.53 9.41 -27.34
C PRO A 48 -1.74 8.47 -27.33
N GLU A 49 -1.54 7.15 -27.38
CA GLU A 49 -2.59 6.14 -27.16
C GLU A 49 -2.85 5.88 -25.67
N GLU A 50 -2.06 6.48 -24.76
CA GLU A 50 -2.19 6.33 -23.31
C GLU A 50 -2.32 7.67 -22.59
N VAL A 51 -1.50 8.65 -22.96
CA VAL A 51 -1.49 9.98 -22.35
C VAL A 51 -1.44 11.04 -23.46
N ARG A 52 -2.50 11.85 -23.55
CA ARG A 52 -2.58 12.96 -24.52
C ARG A 52 -2.48 14.29 -23.78
N PRO A 53 -1.44 15.11 -24.03
CA PRO A 53 -1.37 16.45 -23.48
C PRO A 53 -2.35 17.39 -24.19
N GLU A 54 -2.82 18.43 -23.49
CA GLU A 54 -3.64 19.51 -24.06
C GLU A 54 -4.93 19.00 -24.76
N GLU A 55 -5.57 17.96 -24.18
CA GLU A 55 -6.75 17.34 -24.76
C GLU A 55 -7.91 18.33 -24.79
N ARG A 56 -8.45 18.55 -26.00
CA ARG A 56 -9.53 19.50 -26.22
C ARG A 56 -10.84 18.97 -25.67
N THR A 57 -11.50 19.80 -24.87
CA THR A 57 -12.86 19.55 -24.37
C THR A 57 -13.82 20.59 -24.93
N GLU A 58 -15.12 20.46 -24.66
CA GLU A 58 -16.11 21.46 -25.11
C GLU A 58 -15.91 22.83 -24.45
N ASP A 59 -15.43 22.87 -23.19
CA ASP A 59 -15.27 24.13 -22.43
C ASP A 59 -13.81 24.58 -22.25
N GLY A 60 -12.85 23.96 -22.96
CA GLY A 60 -11.44 24.30 -22.84
C GLY A 60 -10.50 23.18 -23.22
N ARG A 61 -9.44 23.03 -22.44
CA ARG A 61 -8.45 21.96 -22.59
C ARG A 61 -8.12 21.42 -21.22
N ALA A 62 -8.14 20.10 -21.10
CA ALA A 62 -7.52 19.43 -19.96
C ALA A 62 -6.02 19.35 -20.22
N ASP A 63 -5.21 19.47 -19.16
CA ASP A 63 -3.75 19.38 -19.32
C ASP A 63 -3.33 18.01 -19.86
N TYR A 64 -4.00 16.94 -19.42
CA TYR A 64 -3.83 15.61 -19.99
C TYR A 64 -5.15 14.84 -20.04
N ALA A 65 -5.24 13.90 -20.98
CA ALA A 65 -6.22 12.83 -20.99
C ALA A 65 -5.52 11.48 -20.86
N LEU A 66 -6.02 10.66 -19.94
CA LEU A 66 -5.64 9.26 -19.79
C LEU A 66 -6.54 8.41 -20.67
N ILE A 67 -5.95 7.63 -21.56
CA ILE A 67 -6.65 6.84 -22.57
C ILE A 67 -6.62 5.35 -22.17
N LEU A 68 -7.79 4.72 -22.15
CA LEU A 68 -7.94 3.28 -21.97
C LEU A 68 -8.95 2.73 -22.97
N ASN A 69 -8.65 1.56 -23.52
CA ASN A 69 -9.52 0.87 -24.47
C ASN A 69 -9.98 1.76 -25.64
N GLY A 70 -9.10 2.66 -26.09
CA GLY A 70 -9.35 3.59 -27.21
C GLY A 70 -10.15 4.85 -26.86
N GLY A 71 -10.58 5.04 -25.61
CA GLY A 71 -11.36 6.19 -25.16
C GLY A 71 -10.71 6.96 -24.01
N VAL A 72 -11.13 8.20 -23.80
CA VAL A 72 -10.70 9.00 -22.65
C VAL A 72 -11.33 8.42 -21.37
N PHE A 73 -10.48 7.90 -20.49
CA PHE A 73 -10.91 7.34 -19.21
C PHE A 73 -11.02 8.43 -18.13
N ALA A 74 -10.02 9.31 -18.06
CA ALA A 74 -9.98 10.41 -17.11
C ALA A 74 -9.26 11.62 -17.69
N TYR A 75 -9.71 12.81 -17.30
CA TYR A 75 -8.93 14.04 -17.49
C TYR A 75 -8.04 14.29 -16.28
N VAL A 76 -6.86 14.86 -16.54
CA VAL A 76 -5.93 15.33 -15.52
C VAL A 76 -5.77 16.84 -15.66
N GLU A 77 -6.00 17.55 -14.56
CA GLU A 77 -5.74 18.98 -14.43
C GLU A 77 -4.59 19.18 -13.45
N ALA A 78 -3.55 19.88 -13.90
CA ALA A 78 -2.39 20.22 -13.10
C ALA A 78 -2.51 21.66 -12.58
N LYS A 79 -1.88 21.90 -11.44
CA LYS A 79 -1.63 23.25 -10.90
C LYS A 79 -0.20 23.35 -10.43
N ASN A 80 0.33 24.57 -10.36
CA ASN A 80 1.59 24.78 -9.65
C ASN A 80 1.45 24.43 -8.15
N LEU A 81 2.59 24.14 -7.50
CA LEU A 81 2.64 23.69 -6.11
C LEU A 81 2.10 24.74 -5.12
N GLY A 82 2.07 26.02 -5.50
CA GLY A 82 1.58 27.13 -4.68
C GLY A 82 0.05 27.17 -4.58
N VAL A 83 -0.67 26.48 -5.46
CA VAL A 83 -2.13 26.38 -5.42
C VAL A 83 -2.54 25.31 -4.41
N ASN A 84 -3.28 25.73 -3.37
CA ASN A 84 -3.93 24.79 -2.46
C ASN A 84 -5.21 24.22 -3.10
N ILE A 85 -5.07 23.07 -3.77
CA ILE A 85 -6.16 22.42 -4.52
C ILE A 85 -7.24 21.78 -3.63
N ILE A 86 -7.01 21.63 -2.31
CA ILE A 86 -8.02 21.13 -1.37
C ILE A 86 -8.96 22.26 -0.94
N LYS A 87 -8.40 23.44 -0.66
CA LYS A 87 -9.17 24.59 -0.16
C LYS A 87 -9.88 25.35 -1.27
N ARG A 88 -9.34 25.34 -2.49
CA ARG A 88 -9.94 26.01 -3.65
C ARG A 88 -10.77 25.02 -4.44
N GLU A 89 -12.07 25.26 -4.50
CA GLU A 89 -12.99 24.41 -5.25
C GLU A 89 -12.98 24.70 -6.75
N GLU A 90 -12.56 25.90 -7.17
CA GLU A 90 -12.66 26.36 -8.55
C GLU A 90 -11.96 25.40 -9.54
N PRO A 91 -10.71 24.94 -9.31
CA PRO A 91 -10.06 24.00 -10.23
C PRO A 91 -10.79 22.66 -10.30
N LEU A 92 -11.31 22.16 -9.16
CA LEU A 92 -12.05 20.89 -9.13
C LEU A 92 -13.40 21.02 -9.85
N ARG A 93 -14.07 22.17 -9.72
CA ARG A 93 -15.32 22.47 -10.44
C ARG A 93 -15.09 22.59 -11.95
N GLN A 94 -14.00 23.24 -12.36
CA GLN A 94 -13.61 23.34 -13.77
C GLN A 94 -13.36 21.95 -14.37
N LEU A 95 -12.55 21.12 -13.70
CA LEU A 95 -12.28 19.74 -14.12
C LEU A 95 -13.57 18.92 -14.21
N ALA A 96 -14.44 19.01 -13.20
CA ALA A 96 -15.73 18.29 -13.21
C ALA A 96 -16.62 18.71 -14.39
N ARG A 97 -16.60 19.99 -14.78
CA ARG A 97 -17.33 20.50 -15.96
C ARG A 97 -16.75 19.92 -17.26
N TYR A 98 -15.42 19.93 -17.42
CA TYR A 98 -14.75 19.32 -18.58
C TYR A 98 -15.12 17.85 -18.76
N CYS A 99 -15.07 17.10 -17.67
CA CYS A 99 -15.47 15.71 -17.65
C CYS A 99 -16.95 15.53 -18.04
N PHE A 100 -17.87 16.27 -17.39
CA PHE A 100 -19.31 16.16 -17.62
C PHE A 100 -19.70 16.44 -19.08
N ASN A 101 -19.22 17.54 -19.65
CA ASN A 101 -19.57 17.92 -21.03
C ASN A 101 -18.92 16.99 -22.07
N SER A 102 -17.82 16.32 -21.74
CA SER A 102 -17.20 15.32 -22.63
C SER A 102 -17.69 13.88 -22.40
N GLY A 103 -18.65 13.67 -21.48
CA GLY A 103 -19.08 12.32 -21.09
C GLY A 103 -18.00 11.48 -20.38
N VAL A 104 -16.91 12.09 -19.91
CA VAL A 104 -15.82 11.43 -19.20
C VAL A 104 -16.17 11.31 -17.72
N ARG A 105 -16.00 10.12 -17.15
CA ARG A 105 -16.52 9.80 -15.81
C ARG A 105 -15.65 10.32 -14.67
N TYR A 106 -14.34 10.38 -14.86
CA TYR A 106 -13.37 10.67 -13.81
C TYR A 106 -12.50 11.87 -14.14
N GLY A 107 -12.11 12.60 -13.10
CA GLY A 107 -11.12 13.66 -13.17
C GLY A 107 -10.06 13.48 -12.08
N ILE A 108 -8.82 13.84 -12.39
CA ILE A 108 -7.69 13.89 -11.46
C ILE A 108 -7.17 15.32 -11.39
N LEU A 109 -7.23 15.96 -10.23
CA LEU A 109 -6.63 17.27 -9.98
C LEU A 109 -5.36 17.09 -9.15
N THR A 110 -4.24 17.67 -9.59
CA THR A 110 -2.97 17.53 -8.88
C THR A 110 -2.08 18.76 -8.98
N ASN A 111 -1.19 18.95 -8.01
CA ASN A 111 -0.07 19.89 -8.09
C ASN A 111 1.29 19.19 -7.90
N GLY A 112 1.35 17.89 -8.21
CA GLY A 112 2.50 17.01 -8.00
C GLY A 112 2.63 16.51 -6.55
N ALA A 113 2.37 17.35 -5.55
CA ALA A 113 2.39 16.98 -4.14
C ALA A 113 1.06 16.39 -3.65
N MET A 114 -0.04 17.04 -4.03
CA MET A 114 -1.40 16.63 -3.72
C MET A 114 -2.11 16.08 -4.94
N TRP A 115 -2.93 15.07 -4.74
CA TRP A 115 -3.69 14.38 -5.79
C TRP A 115 -5.12 14.15 -5.33
N ILE A 116 -6.09 14.53 -6.15
CA ILE A 116 -7.51 14.35 -5.88
C ILE A 116 -8.14 13.65 -7.08
N ALA A 117 -8.65 12.44 -6.89
CA ALA A 117 -9.47 11.76 -7.90
C ALA A 117 -10.95 11.94 -7.56
N VAL A 118 -11.75 12.31 -8.56
CA VAL A 118 -13.16 12.66 -8.38
C VAL A 118 -14.01 12.05 -9.48
N LYS A 119 -15.25 11.68 -9.14
CA LYS A 119 -16.29 11.37 -10.11
C LYS A 119 -16.94 12.67 -10.61
N ALA A 120 -16.99 12.83 -11.92
CA ALA A 120 -17.46 14.07 -12.55
C ALA A 120 -18.96 14.30 -12.36
N PHE A 121 -19.74 13.23 -12.34
CA PHE A 121 -21.19 13.26 -12.17
C PHE A 121 -21.70 12.04 -11.41
N GLU A 122 -22.64 12.29 -10.52
CA GLU A 122 -23.39 11.28 -9.77
C GLU A 122 -24.66 11.92 -9.26
N GLU A 123 -25.79 11.29 -9.49
CA GLU A 123 -27.10 11.82 -9.15
C GLU A 123 -27.23 12.03 -7.64
N GLY A 124 -27.86 13.13 -7.22
CA GLY A 124 -28.13 13.41 -5.80
C GLY A 124 -26.90 13.76 -4.95
N SER A 125 -25.71 13.95 -5.54
CA SER A 125 -24.47 14.20 -4.82
C SER A 125 -23.88 15.59 -5.09
N ARG A 126 -23.11 16.12 -4.13
CA ARG A 126 -22.27 17.33 -4.35
C ARG A 126 -20.87 16.90 -4.80
N LEU A 127 -20.14 17.81 -5.43
CA LEU A 127 -18.77 17.54 -5.91
C LEU A 127 -17.83 17.00 -4.82
N ARG A 128 -17.95 17.48 -3.58
CA ARG A 128 -17.16 16.99 -2.44
C ARG A 128 -17.49 15.54 -2.07
N ASP A 129 -18.74 15.13 -2.22
CA ASP A 129 -19.20 13.77 -1.90
C ASP A 129 -18.65 12.75 -2.90
N ARG A 130 -18.32 13.23 -4.12
CA ARG A 130 -17.79 12.46 -5.25
C ARG A 130 -16.28 12.30 -5.26
N VAL A 131 -15.57 12.81 -4.24
CA VAL A 131 -14.12 12.60 -4.12
C VAL A 131 -13.87 11.14 -3.77
N LEU A 132 -13.19 10.44 -4.67
CA LEU A 132 -12.85 9.03 -4.52
C LEU A 132 -11.57 8.87 -3.70
N LEU A 133 -10.58 9.72 -3.95
CA LEU A 133 -9.26 9.60 -3.36
C LEU A 133 -8.63 10.97 -3.17
N THR A 134 -7.99 11.16 -2.01
CA THR A 134 -7.08 12.28 -1.75
C THR A 134 -5.75 11.74 -1.24
N VAL A 135 -4.65 12.22 -1.84
CA VAL A 135 -3.28 11.89 -1.43
C VAL A 135 -2.49 13.17 -1.23
N ASN A 136 -1.78 13.29 -0.11
CA ASN A 136 -0.74 14.30 0.08
C ASN A 136 0.61 13.61 0.35
N ILE A 137 1.50 13.59 -0.64
CA ILE A 137 2.79 12.87 -0.51
C ILE A 137 3.78 13.57 0.45
N GLU A 138 3.51 14.83 0.83
CA GLU A 138 4.36 15.57 1.77
C GLU A 138 3.92 15.38 3.23
N GLU A 139 2.63 15.11 3.46
CA GLU A 139 2.03 15.01 4.80
C GLU A 139 1.65 13.57 5.19
N GLU A 140 1.52 12.65 4.23
CA GLU A 140 1.21 11.24 4.50
C GLU A 140 2.49 10.38 4.57
N PRO A 141 2.47 9.28 5.38
CA PRO A 141 3.50 8.25 5.29
C PRO A 141 3.65 7.74 3.85
N VAL A 142 4.89 7.53 3.41
CA VAL A 142 5.21 7.17 2.02
C VAL A 142 4.45 5.93 1.58
N GLU A 143 4.38 4.90 2.43
CA GLU A 143 3.70 3.64 2.15
C GLU A 143 2.18 3.85 1.95
N LYS A 144 1.58 4.76 2.72
CA LYS A 144 0.16 5.14 2.57
C LYS A 144 -0.08 5.90 1.28
N ALA A 145 0.77 6.88 0.97
CA ALA A 145 0.70 7.63 -0.28
C ALA A 145 0.87 6.72 -1.51
N VAL A 146 1.81 5.79 -1.46
CA VAL A 146 2.08 4.80 -2.51
C VAL A 146 0.88 3.86 -2.70
N LEU A 147 0.28 3.33 -1.63
CA LEU A 147 -0.92 2.49 -1.72
C LEU A 147 -2.07 3.25 -2.40
N LYS A 148 -2.35 4.47 -1.94
CA LYS A 148 -3.41 5.31 -2.49
C LYS A 148 -3.16 5.64 -3.97
N LEU A 149 -1.98 6.16 -4.32
CA LEU A 149 -1.63 6.49 -5.71
C LEU A 149 -1.68 5.25 -6.62
N SER A 150 -1.36 4.06 -6.11
CA SER A 150 -1.40 2.83 -6.92
C SER A 150 -2.79 2.52 -7.49
N ILE A 151 -3.87 3.05 -6.88
CA ILE A 151 -5.24 2.93 -7.41
C ILE A 151 -5.36 3.65 -8.78
N LEU A 152 -4.57 4.70 -9.01
CA LEU A 152 -4.50 5.43 -10.28
C LEU A 152 -3.60 4.75 -11.33
N SER A 153 -3.01 3.59 -11.02
CA SER A 153 -2.20 2.85 -11.98
C SER A 153 -3.04 2.34 -13.13
N LYS A 154 -2.43 2.26 -14.32
CA LYS A 154 -3.10 1.75 -15.53
C LYS A 154 -3.79 0.40 -15.30
N SER A 155 -3.14 -0.47 -14.52
CA SER A 155 -3.65 -1.81 -14.17
C SER A 155 -4.80 -1.85 -13.14
N ARG A 156 -5.12 -0.73 -12.48
CA ARG A 156 -6.10 -0.68 -11.37
C ARG A 156 -7.16 0.42 -11.52
N ILE A 157 -6.95 1.39 -12.40
CA ILE A 157 -7.79 2.58 -12.47
C ILE A 157 -9.23 2.27 -12.89
N GLU A 158 -9.47 1.19 -13.65
CA GLU A 158 -10.82 0.70 -13.98
C GLU A 158 -11.62 0.31 -12.71
N ASP A 159 -10.92 -0.07 -11.63
CA ASP A 159 -11.48 -0.46 -10.34
C ASP A 159 -11.49 0.71 -9.31
N ILE A 160 -11.24 1.95 -9.73
CA ILE A 160 -11.03 3.10 -8.82
C ILE A 160 -12.16 3.29 -7.80
N GLU A 161 -13.43 3.18 -8.18
CA GLU A 161 -14.57 3.32 -7.27
C GLU A 161 -14.59 2.21 -6.22
N ARG A 162 -14.37 0.96 -6.63
CA ARG A 162 -14.35 -0.21 -5.74
C ARG A 162 -13.18 -0.14 -4.75
N LEU A 163 -11.97 0.09 -5.26
CA LEU A 163 -10.75 0.13 -4.44
C LEU A 163 -10.75 1.30 -3.47
N SER A 164 -11.18 2.48 -3.92
CA SER A 164 -11.32 3.66 -3.05
C SER A 164 -12.35 3.43 -1.94
N SER A 165 -13.48 2.80 -2.25
CA SER A 165 -14.52 2.46 -1.26
C SER A 165 -14.03 1.45 -0.22
N LEU A 166 -13.33 0.38 -0.64
CA LEU A 166 -12.74 -0.60 0.28
C LEU A 166 -11.70 0.05 1.21
N LEU A 167 -10.83 0.90 0.66
CA LEU A 167 -9.82 1.60 1.44
C LEU A 167 -10.47 2.55 2.46
N ARG A 168 -11.48 3.33 2.03
CA ARG A 168 -12.22 4.23 2.92
C ARG A 168 -12.97 3.49 4.02
N ALA A 169 -13.61 2.37 3.70
CA ALA A 169 -14.28 1.53 4.68
C ALA A 169 -13.29 1.00 5.72
N MET A 170 -12.14 0.49 5.29
CA MET A 170 -11.06 0.02 6.18
C MET A 170 -10.59 1.15 7.12
N GLU A 171 -10.29 2.34 6.60
CA GLU A 171 -9.82 3.48 7.40
C GLU A 171 -10.86 3.94 8.41
N LEU A 172 -12.13 4.03 8.01
CA LEU A 172 -13.24 4.43 8.89
C LEU A 172 -13.50 3.40 9.97
N SER A 173 -13.55 2.11 9.63
CA SER A 173 -13.77 1.03 10.60
C SER A 173 -12.63 0.95 11.60
N PHE A 174 -11.37 1.02 11.14
CA PHE A 174 -10.20 0.99 12.03
C PHE A 174 -10.18 2.18 13.00
N THR A 175 -10.43 3.39 12.47
CA THR A 175 -10.51 4.60 13.31
C THR A 175 -11.70 4.57 14.26
N GLY A 176 -12.86 4.05 13.81
CA GLY A 176 -14.06 3.89 14.61
C GLY A 176 -13.82 2.98 15.81
N LEU A 177 -13.26 1.80 15.58
CA LEU A 177 -12.95 0.84 16.66
C LEU A 177 -11.95 1.41 17.67
N LYS A 178 -10.92 2.15 17.21
CA LYS A 178 -10.01 2.84 18.14
C LYS A 178 -10.72 3.85 19.04
N ARG A 179 -11.74 4.57 18.52
CA ARG A 179 -12.53 5.52 19.32
C ARG A 179 -13.42 4.84 20.35
N GLU A 180 -13.87 3.62 20.05
CA GLU A 180 -14.62 2.77 21.00
C GLU A 180 -13.72 2.08 22.03
N GLY A 181 -12.40 2.36 22.05
CA GLY A 181 -11.47 1.90 23.08
C GLY A 181 -10.72 0.60 22.75
N TYR A 182 -10.87 0.06 21.54
CA TYR A 182 -10.10 -1.12 21.13
C TYR A 182 -8.62 -0.76 20.88
N PRO A 183 -7.65 -1.47 21.49
CA PRO A 183 -6.23 -1.23 21.28
C PRO A 183 -5.80 -1.45 19.82
N GLU A 184 -4.84 -0.67 19.34
CA GLU A 184 -4.34 -0.76 17.96
C GLU A 184 -3.75 -2.13 17.63
N GLU A 185 -2.96 -2.68 18.56
CA GLU A 185 -2.32 -4.00 18.41
C GLU A 185 -3.36 -5.11 18.21
N MET A 186 -4.45 -5.09 18.98
CA MET A 186 -5.55 -6.07 18.89
C MET A 186 -6.25 -6.00 17.52
N LEU A 187 -6.47 -4.80 16.98
CA LEU A 187 -7.10 -4.64 15.68
C LEU A 187 -6.20 -5.14 14.55
N ILE A 188 -4.90 -4.87 14.64
CA ILE A 188 -3.91 -5.40 13.70
C ILE A 188 -3.87 -6.92 13.81
N GLU A 189 -3.85 -7.47 15.01
CA GLU A 189 -3.87 -8.91 15.25
C GLU A 189 -5.13 -9.55 14.65
N TYR A 190 -6.31 -8.99 14.91
CA TYR A 190 -7.58 -9.43 14.33
C TYR A 190 -7.51 -9.48 12.80
N LEU A 191 -7.07 -8.40 12.16
CA LEU A 191 -6.98 -8.30 10.69
C LEU A 191 -5.93 -9.23 10.07
N THR A 192 -4.93 -9.62 10.85
CA THR A 192 -3.84 -10.49 10.39
C THR A 192 -3.97 -11.92 10.89
N SER A 193 -4.97 -12.22 11.72
CA SER A 193 -5.23 -13.56 12.24
C SER A 193 -5.64 -14.51 11.12
N LYS A 194 -5.32 -15.80 11.27
CA LYS A 194 -5.66 -16.81 10.27
C LYS A 194 -7.11 -17.23 10.44
N GLU A 195 -7.92 -17.14 9.40
CA GLU A 195 -9.27 -17.70 9.40
C GLU A 195 -9.24 -19.23 9.62
N GLY A 196 -10.06 -19.73 10.54
CA GLY A 196 -10.42 -21.15 10.61
C GLY A 196 -9.42 -22.09 11.29
N SER A 197 -8.43 -21.60 12.05
CA SER A 197 -7.54 -22.48 12.82
C SER A 197 -7.54 -22.16 14.32
N ASN A 198 -7.64 -23.21 15.16
CA ASN A 198 -7.32 -23.17 16.60
C ASN A 198 -5.80 -23.01 16.80
N THR A 199 -5.24 -21.93 16.23
CA THR A 199 -3.83 -21.60 16.35
C THR A 199 -3.61 -20.70 17.56
N VAL A 200 -2.62 -21.06 18.37
CA VAL A 200 -2.20 -20.31 19.54
C VAL A 200 -0.89 -19.60 19.21
N PRO A 201 -0.76 -18.27 19.43
CA PRO A 201 0.51 -17.56 19.31
C PRO A 201 1.59 -18.23 20.18
N VAL A 202 2.83 -18.21 19.73
CA VAL A 202 3.96 -18.78 20.52
C VAL A 202 4.09 -18.13 21.90
N GLU A 203 3.73 -16.85 22.01
CA GLU A 203 3.66 -16.09 23.26
C GLU A 203 2.76 -16.75 24.31
N GLU A 204 1.67 -17.38 23.88
CA GLU A 204 0.62 -17.97 24.73
C GLU A 204 0.85 -19.47 25.04
N LEU A 205 1.85 -20.11 24.43
CA LEU A 205 2.17 -21.51 24.71
C LEU A 205 2.80 -21.70 26.09
N THR A 206 2.60 -22.85 26.69
CA THR A 206 3.18 -23.23 28.00
C THR A 206 4.39 -24.16 27.88
N GLY A 207 4.52 -24.83 26.73
CA GLY A 207 5.56 -25.80 26.43
C GLY A 207 5.09 -27.25 26.56
N ASP A 208 3.91 -27.49 27.14
CA ASP A 208 3.35 -28.83 27.36
C ASP A 208 2.42 -29.27 26.22
N GLU A 209 2.19 -28.40 25.24
CA GLU A 209 1.32 -28.67 24.10
C GLU A 209 1.94 -29.66 23.10
N THR A 210 1.09 -30.28 22.26
CA THR A 210 1.52 -31.15 21.15
C THR A 210 1.16 -30.52 19.80
N PRO A 211 2.05 -29.69 19.23
CA PRO A 211 1.82 -29.03 17.96
C PRO A 211 1.47 -29.99 16.81
N LYS A 212 0.37 -29.72 16.10
CA LYS A 212 0.01 -30.38 14.84
C LYS A 212 0.65 -29.71 13.63
N ALA A 213 0.70 -28.38 13.65
CA ALA A 213 1.29 -27.56 12.61
C ALA A 213 1.80 -26.25 13.20
N ALA A 214 2.79 -25.64 12.54
CA ALA A 214 3.20 -24.27 12.82
C ALA A 214 3.00 -23.39 11.59
N TYR A 215 2.81 -22.11 11.83
CA TYR A 215 2.62 -21.11 10.79
C TYR A 215 3.49 -19.91 11.11
N VAL A 216 4.03 -19.28 10.08
CA VAL A 216 4.72 -17.99 10.19
C VAL A 216 4.00 -16.96 9.32
N TYR A 217 3.81 -15.76 9.85
CA TYR A 217 3.26 -14.65 9.09
C TYR A 217 4.39 -13.95 8.32
N ASP A 218 4.34 -14.05 6.98
CA ASP A 218 5.25 -13.36 6.08
C ASP A 218 4.50 -12.97 4.80
N SER A 219 3.96 -11.75 4.81
CA SER A 219 3.01 -11.27 3.79
C SER A 219 1.80 -12.22 3.62
N GLY A 220 1.38 -12.84 4.73
CA GLY A 220 0.38 -13.92 4.79
C GLY A 220 0.87 -15.12 5.60
N TRP A 221 -0.06 -15.91 6.14
CA TRP A 221 0.27 -17.11 6.91
C TRP A 221 0.78 -18.23 6.00
N LYS A 222 1.98 -18.72 6.31
CA LYS A 222 2.62 -19.85 5.61
C LYS A 222 2.73 -21.03 6.53
N LEU A 223 2.26 -22.19 6.08
CA LEU A 223 2.43 -23.46 6.80
C LEU A 223 3.92 -23.82 6.86
N LEU A 224 4.37 -24.18 8.06
CA LEU A 224 5.68 -24.73 8.34
C LEU A 224 5.55 -26.24 8.59
N PRO A 225 6.05 -27.10 7.67
CA PRO A 225 6.07 -28.53 7.91
C PRO A 225 6.91 -28.85 9.14
N LEU A 226 6.29 -29.51 10.13
CA LEU A 226 6.98 -29.89 11.35
C LEU A 226 7.84 -31.14 11.13
N PRO A 227 9.15 -31.10 11.38
CA PRO A 227 9.99 -32.31 11.39
C PRO A 227 9.53 -33.31 12.45
N GLU A 228 8.97 -32.82 13.56
CA GLU A 228 8.41 -33.61 14.65
C GLU A 228 7.25 -32.84 15.32
N LYS A 229 6.26 -33.55 15.87
CA LYS A 229 5.08 -32.96 16.52
C LYS A 229 5.38 -32.56 17.97
N SER A 230 6.27 -31.57 18.13
CA SER A 230 6.72 -31.07 19.43
C SER A 230 7.03 -29.57 19.34
N ILE A 231 7.18 -28.88 20.47
CA ILE A 231 7.64 -27.48 20.50
C ILE A 231 9.04 -27.34 19.88
N LYS A 232 9.92 -28.32 20.09
CA LYS A 232 11.23 -28.39 19.40
C LYS A 232 11.02 -28.52 17.88
N GLY A 233 10.04 -29.29 17.42
CA GLY A 233 9.69 -29.39 16.01
C GLY A 233 9.25 -28.05 15.41
N VAL A 234 8.49 -27.24 16.16
CA VAL A 234 8.15 -25.86 15.76
C VAL A 234 9.40 -25.02 15.60
N LEU A 235 10.32 -25.03 16.58
CA LEU A 235 11.61 -24.33 16.52
C LEU A 235 12.41 -24.75 15.28
N LEU A 236 12.54 -26.05 15.03
CA LEU A 236 13.24 -26.58 13.86
C LEU A 236 12.60 -26.13 12.55
N ALA A 237 11.26 -26.10 12.48
CA ALA A 237 10.54 -25.67 11.28
C ALA A 237 10.75 -24.17 10.99
N VAL A 238 10.83 -23.34 12.04
CA VAL A 238 11.13 -21.90 11.95
C VAL A 238 12.57 -21.69 11.48
N LEU A 239 13.54 -22.42 12.01
CA LEU A 239 14.93 -22.35 11.55
C LEU A 239 15.07 -22.72 10.07
N LEU A 240 14.40 -23.80 9.61
CA LEU A 240 14.38 -24.18 8.20
C LEU A 240 13.74 -23.08 7.32
N TYR A 241 12.72 -22.41 7.83
CA TYR A 241 12.10 -21.29 7.13
C TYR A 241 13.05 -20.10 7.00
N MET A 242 13.75 -19.74 8.08
CA MET A 242 14.75 -18.68 8.09
C MET A 242 15.95 -19.01 7.18
N GLU A 243 16.45 -20.26 7.21
CA GLU A 243 17.56 -20.73 6.38
C GLU A 243 17.29 -20.53 4.88
N ARG A 244 16.06 -20.82 4.45
CA ARG A 244 15.65 -20.64 3.04
C ARG A 244 15.66 -19.17 2.58
N ARG A 245 15.55 -18.23 3.51
CA ARG A 245 15.54 -16.78 3.24
C ARG A 245 16.90 -16.12 3.41
N ALA A 246 17.74 -16.67 4.28
CA ALA A 246 19.06 -16.15 4.56
C ALA A 246 20.04 -16.40 3.40
N GLN A 247 21.12 -15.62 3.34
CA GLN A 247 22.21 -15.78 2.37
C GLN A 247 23.58 -15.72 3.07
N GLY A 248 24.60 -16.24 2.40
CA GLY A 248 25.98 -16.18 2.87
C GLY A 248 26.18 -16.76 4.27
N TYR A 249 26.90 -16.01 5.12
CA TYR A 249 27.27 -16.44 6.47
C TYR A 249 26.05 -16.72 7.37
N GLN A 250 25.02 -15.88 7.33
CA GLN A 250 23.83 -16.05 8.16
C GLN A 250 23.11 -17.37 7.87
N ARG A 251 23.00 -17.74 6.58
CA ARG A 251 22.40 -19.01 6.17
C ARG A 251 23.15 -20.21 6.75
N GLU A 252 24.48 -20.15 6.74
CA GLU A 252 25.32 -21.22 7.23
C GLU A 252 25.22 -21.36 8.76
N GLU A 253 25.15 -20.25 9.50
CA GLU A 253 24.96 -20.28 10.95
C GLU A 253 23.58 -20.84 11.35
N ILE A 254 22.51 -20.45 10.65
CA ILE A 254 21.16 -21.01 10.89
C ILE A 254 21.15 -22.51 10.61
N ARG A 255 21.81 -22.96 9.53
CA ARG A 255 21.92 -24.38 9.19
C ARG A 255 22.66 -25.17 10.28
N LYS A 256 23.78 -24.65 10.79
CA LYS A 256 24.52 -25.28 11.89
C LYS A 256 23.67 -25.37 13.16
N ALA A 257 22.94 -24.30 13.49
CA ALA A 257 22.02 -24.29 14.62
C ALA A 257 20.92 -25.35 14.47
N TYR A 258 20.32 -25.47 13.28
CA TYR A 258 19.34 -26.50 12.96
C TYR A 258 19.91 -27.91 13.16
N GLU A 259 21.06 -28.23 12.57
CA GLU A 259 21.65 -29.58 12.67
C GLU A 259 22.02 -29.95 14.12
N HIS A 260 22.54 -28.98 14.87
CA HIS A 260 22.85 -29.15 16.28
C HIS A 260 21.59 -29.42 17.11
N LEU A 261 20.58 -28.54 17.02
CA LEU A 261 19.34 -28.66 17.78
C LEU A 261 18.52 -29.89 17.38
N ARG A 262 18.59 -30.32 16.12
CA ARG A 262 17.91 -31.53 15.63
C ARG A 262 18.35 -32.77 16.40
N THR A 263 19.65 -32.90 16.65
CA THR A 263 20.23 -34.07 17.32
C THR A 263 20.28 -33.93 18.84
N MET A 264 20.29 -32.70 19.36
CA MET A 264 20.34 -32.45 20.80
C MET A 264 18.97 -32.68 21.48
N PRO A 265 18.90 -33.38 22.61
CA PRO A 265 17.71 -33.38 23.44
C PRO A 265 17.48 -31.98 23.99
N LEU A 266 16.28 -31.43 23.79
CA LEU A 266 15.93 -30.07 24.21
C LEU A 266 14.61 -30.11 24.98
N ASN A 267 14.61 -29.51 26.18
CA ASN A 267 13.41 -29.35 26.97
C ASN A 267 12.40 -28.47 26.20
N PRO A 268 11.12 -28.87 26.10
CA PRO A 268 10.09 -28.07 25.44
C PRO A 268 10.00 -26.61 25.90
N LYS A 269 10.19 -26.34 27.19
CA LYS A 269 10.19 -24.97 27.74
C LYS A 269 11.38 -24.15 27.24
N THR A 270 12.57 -24.77 27.16
CA THR A 270 13.75 -24.11 26.58
C THR A 270 13.57 -23.89 25.08
N ALA A 271 12.98 -24.83 24.36
CA ALA A 271 12.64 -24.66 22.94
C ALA A 271 11.66 -23.49 22.74
N LEU A 272 10.67 -23.35 23.63
CA LEU A 272 9.72 -22.26 23.62
C LEU A 272 10.37 -20.90 23.91
N GLU A 273 11.28 -20.83 24.89
CA GLU A 273 12.04 -19.61 25.16
C GLU A 273 12.89 -19.16 23.98
N ILE A 274 13.52 -20.11 23.27
CA ILE A 274 14.27 -19.81 22.04
C ILE A 274 13.33 -19.30 20.94
N LEU A 275 12.16 -19.94 20.76
CA LEU A 275 11.15 -19.50 19.80
C LEU A 275 10.68 -18.06 20.07
N ARG A 276 10.36 -17.72 21.31
CA ARG A 276 9.95 -16.35 21.70
C ARG A 276 11.04 -15.32 21.42
N LYS A 277 12.29 -15.65 21.72
CA LYS A 277 13.44 -14.78 21.39
C LYS A 277 13.61 -14.59 19.89
N LEU A 278 13.43 -15.66 19.10
CA LEU A 278 13.49 -15.56 17.65
C LEU A 278 12.36 -14.70 17.08
N GLU A 279 11.14 -14.80 17.61
CA GLU A 279 10.04 -13.91 17.21
C GLU A 279 10.39 -12.44 17.43
N GLU A 280 10.96 -12.11 18.59
CA GLU A 280 11.35 -10.75 18.93
C GLU A 280 12.50 -10.23 18.06
N GLU A 281 13.60 -11.00 17.97
CA GLU A 281 14.83 -10.59 17.27
C GLU A 281 14.62 -10.48 15.75
N GLU A 282 13.88 -11.43 15.17
CA GLU A 282 13.66 -11.52 13.71
C GLU A 282 12.34 -10.87 13.29
N LYS A 283 11.57 -10.32 14.24
CA LYS A 283 10.24 -9.73 14.03
C LYS A 283 9.30 -10.69 13.30
N LEU A 284 9.37 -11.97 13.66
CA LEU A 284 8.49 -13.01 13.15
C LEU A 284 7.24 -13.08 14.00
N ARG A 285 6.12 -13.44 13.38
CA ARG A 285 4.90 -13.84 14.10
C ARG A 285 4.61 -15.29 13.77
N ILE A 286 4.54 -16.12 14.80
CA ILE A 286 4.44 -17.57 14.72
C ILE A 286 3.21 -17.99 15.50
N SER A 287 2.44 -18.89 14.90
CA SER A 287 1.29 -19.48 15.59
C SER A 287 1.27 -20.97 15.36
N VAL A 288 0.79 -21.69 16.37
CA VAL A 288 0.87 -23.14 16.45
C VAL A 288 -0.52 -23.71 16.58
N GLU A 289 -0.86 -24.63 15.69
CA GLU A 289 -2.11 -25.38 15.76
C GLU A 289 -1.93 -26.55 16.73
N LEU A 290 -2.81 -26.62 17.73
CA LEU A 290 -2.85 -27.66 18.77
C LEU A 290 -3.74 -28.84 18.39
#